data_AF-A0A3D1ZKK6-F1
#
_entry.id   AF-A0A3D1ZKK6-F1
#
_cell.length_a   1.000
_cell.length_b   1.000
_cell.length_c   1.000
_cell.angle_alpha   90.00
_cell.angle_beta   90.00
_cell.angle_gamma   90.00
#
_symmetry.space_group_name_H-M   'P 1'
#
loop_
_entity.id
_entity.type
_entity.pdbx_description
1 polymer ?
#
loop_
_entity_poly.entity_id
_entity_poly.type
_entity_poly.pdbx_seq_one_letter_code
_entity_poly.pdbx_strand_id
1 'polypeptide(L)'
;MKGDASITAASVNERSRVVLHFSLKLESGAVVDSNFDASPVEFVVGDGNMFEAFERSMFGLTAGEKKSSVIPAELAFGLPNPENIHRFRRHEIEPMVADQPDSLAAGLMLTFADAG
;
A
#
# COMPACT_ATOMS: atom_id res chain seq x y z
N MET A 1 33.42 -34.06 19.35
CA MET A 1 32.02 -33.89 18.95
C MET A 1 31.75 -32.40 18.82
N LYS A 2 31.66 -31.86 17.60
CA LYS A 2 31.22 -30.47 17.36
C LYS A 2 29.70 -30.51 17.28
N GLY A 3 29.02 -29.74 18.12
CA GLY A 3 27.57 -29.62 18.09
C GLY A 3 27.13 -28.92 16.82
N ASP A 4 26.19 -29.53 16.10
CA ASP A 4 25.42 -28.86 15.07
C ASP A 4 24.61 -27.75 15.74
N ALA A 5 25.09 -26.52 15.61
CA ALA A 5 24.25 -25.35 15.80
C ALA A 5 23.22 -25.37 14.66
N SER A 6 22.02 -25.85 14.95
CA SER A 6 20.87 -25.72 14.07
C SER A 6 20.71 -24.23 13.75
N ILE A 7 21.06 -23.82 12.53
CA ILE A 7 20.85 -22.45 12.07
C ILE A 7 19.35 -22.28 11.92
N THR A 8 18.70 -21.70 12.93
CA THR A 8 17.31 -21.27 12.82
C THR A 8 17.27 -20.16 11.77
N ALA A 9 16.51 -20.36 10.69
CA ALA A 9 16.30 -19.32 9.68
C ALA A 9 15.77 -18.05 10.37
N ALA A 10 16.34 -16.89 10.03
CA ALA A 10 15.87 -15.62 10.57
C ALA A 10 14.43 -15.38 10.15
N SER A 11 13.54 -15.18 11.11
CA SER A 11 12.14 -14.84 10.86
C SER A 11 11.92 -13.34 10.95
N VAL A 12 10.94 -12.84 10.19
CA VAL A 12 10.56 -11.43 10.19
C VAL A 12 10.04 -11.02 11.57
N ASN A 13 10.57 -9.93 12.09
CA ASN A 13 10.20 -9.28 13.34
C ASN A 13 10.46 -7.76 13.24
N GLU A 14 10.28 -7.02 14.32
CA GLU A 14 10.55 -5.58 14.37
C GLU A 14 11.97 -5.26 13.86
N ARG A 15 12.11 -4.17 13.08
CA ARG A 15 13.38 -3.74 12.48
C ARG A 15 14.00 -4.72 11.47
N SER A 16 13.32 -5.81 11.13
CA SER A 16 13.77 -6.69 10.05
C SER A 16 13.80 -5.94 8.71
N ARG A 17 14.88 -6.14 7.95
CA ARG A 17 14.98 -5.68 6.56
C ARG A 17 14.40 -6.76 5.65
N VAL A 18 13.35 -6.44 4.92
CA VAL A 18 12.57 -7.39 4.13
C VAL A 18 12.64 -7.01 2.67
N VAL A 19 12.94 -7.99 1.82
CA VAL A 19 12.87 -7.88 0.35
C VAL A 19 11.72 -8.78 -0.12
N LEU A 20 10.72 -8.23 -0.80
CA LEU A 20 9.53 -8.98 -1.19
C LEU A 20 8.91 -8.57 -2.53
N HIS A 21 8.25 -9.56 -3.13
CA HIS A 21 7.16 -9.29 -4.05
C HIS A 21 5.82 -9.38 -3.32
N PHE A 22 4.87 -8.50 -3.66
CA PHE A 22 3.52 -8.47 -3.13
C PHE A 22 2.49 -8.16 -4.22
N SER A 23 1.23 -8.43 -3.89
CA SER A 23 0.08 -8.02 -4.68
C SER A 23 -1.07 -7.67 -3.73
N LEU A 24 -1.72 -6.54 -4.00
CA LEU A 24 -2.94 -6.11 -3.35
C LEU A 24 -4.12 -6.39 -4.28
N LYS A 25 -5.15 -7.02 -3.74
CA LYS A 25 -6.35 -7.39 -4.49
C LYS A 25 -7.59 -6.99 -3.70
N LEU A 26 -8.61 -6.55 -4.43
CA LEU A 26 -9.95 -6.41 -3.87
C LEU A 26 -10.55 -7.80 -3.63
N GLU A 27 -11.59 -7.88 -2.81
CA GLU A 27 -12.35 -9.13 -2.57
C GLU A 27 -12.92 -9.71 -3.87
N SER A 28 -13.17 -8.87 -4.87
CA SER A 28 -13.57 -9.28 -6.23
C SER A 28 -12.47 -10.02 -7.01
N GLY A 29 -11.23 -10.02 -6.51
CA GLY A 29 -10.05 -10.57 -7.19
C GLY A 29 -9.33 -9.57 -8.10
N ALA A 30 -9.87 -8.37 -8.30
CA ALA A 30 -9.21 -7.31 -9.07
C ALA A 30 -7.90 -6.89 -8.40
N VAL A 31 -6.80 -6.89 -9.16
CA VAL A 31 -5.50 -6.43 -8.68
C VAL A 31 -5.50 -4.90 -8.65
N VAL A 32 -5.18 -4.34 -7.48
CA VAL A 32 -5.05 -2.89 -7.28
C VAL A 32 -3.59 -2.47 -7.48
N ASP A 33 -2.67 -3.26 -6.94
CA ASP A 33 -1.24 -3.02 -7.03
C ASP A 33 -0.46 -4.34 -7.02
N SER A 34 0.69 -4.37 -7.70
CA SER A 34 1.60 -5.49 -7.71
C SER A 34 2.98 -5.10 -8.22
N ASN A 35 4.02 -5.68 -7.61
CA ASN A 35 5.41 -5.56 -8.08
C ASN A 35 5.98 -6.89 -8.62
N PHE A 36 5.14 -7.87 -8.99
CA PHE A 36 5.62 -9.13 -9.56
C PHE A 36 6.24 -8.96 -10.96
N ASP A 37 5.90 -7.89 -11.66
CA ASP A 37 6.46 -7.55 -12.98
C ASP A 37 7.72 -6.64 -12.90
N ALA A 38 8.20 -6.35 -11.70
CA ALA A 38 9.37 -5.50 -11.44
C ALA A 38 10.34 -6.16 -10.46
N SER A 39 11.42 -5.48 -10.09
CA SER A 39 12.30 -5.92 -9.00
C SER A 39 11.55 -5.90 -7.65
N PRO A 40 11.87 -6.81 -6.72
CA PRO A 40 11.26 -6.80 -5.40
C PRO A 40 11.60 -5.50 -4.67
N VAL A 41 10.66 -5.04 -3.85
CA VAL A 41 10.87 -3.85 -3.02
C VAL A 41 11.54 -4.24 -1.73
N GLU A 42 12.29 -3.30 -1.17
CA GLU A 42 12.97 -3.46 0.11
C GLU A 42 12.49 -2.39 1.09
N PHE A 43 12.18 -2.79 2.32
CA PHE A 43 11.82 -1.86 3.39
C PHE A 43 12.27 -2.43 4.75
N VAL A 44 12.20 -1.61 5.80
CA VAL A 44 12.49 -2.01 7.18
C VAL A 44 11.20 -2.01 7.99
N VAL A 45 10.88 -3.11 8.66
CA VAL A 45 9.69 -3.20 9.52
C VAL A 45 9.69 -2.07 10.56
N GLY A 46 8.64 -1.27 10.55
CA GLY A 46 8.43 -0.12 11.43
C GLY A 46 9.06 1.18 10.94
N ASP A 47 9.44 1.30 9.66
CA ASP A 47 9.95 2.54 9.06
C ASP A 47 8.84 3.49 8.57
N GLY A 48 7.58 3.02 8.55
CA GLY A 48 6.42 3.81 8.13
C GLY A 48 6.18 3.84 6.62
N ASN A 49 6.97 3.12 5.81
CA ASN A 49 6.73 2.99 4.37
C ASN A 49 5.52 2.11 4.05
N MET A 50 5.18 1.18 4.95
CA MET A 50 4.04 0.27 4.84
C MET A 50 3.13 0.45 6.05
N PHE A 51 1.82 0.25 5.86
CA PHE A 51 0.87 0.30 6.97
C PHE A 51 1.09 -0.86 7.94
N GLU A 52 0.94 -0.60 9.24
CA GLU A 52 1.35 -1.50 10.32
C GLU A 52 0.77 -2.92 10.19
N ALA A 53 -0.50 -3.05 9.79
CA ALA A 53 -1.14 -4.34 9.64
C ALA A 53 -0.52 -5.19 8.53
N PHE A 54 -0.01 -4.57 7.46
CA PHE A 54 0.73 -5.26 6.41
C PHE A 54 2.02 -5.84 6.98
N GLU A 55 2.80 -5.03 7.69
CA GLU A 55 4.06 -5.45 8.30
C GLU A 55 3.86 -6.60 9.30
N ARG A 56 2.89 -6.44 10.22
CA ARG A 56 2.55 -7.47 11.22
C ARG A 56 2.09 -8.77 10.58
N SER A 57 1.45 -8.72 9.40
CA SER A 57 1.03 -9.93 8.70
C SER A 57 2.21 -10.84 8.34
N MET A 58 3.42 -10.29 8.21
CA MET A 58 4.63 -11.02 7.87
C MET A 58 5.41 -11.55 9.07
N PHE A 59 5.06 -11.17 10.30
CA PHE A 59 5.82 -11.57 11.48
C PHE A 59 5.87 -13.10 11.61
N GLY A 60 7.07 -13.61 11.89
CA GLY A 60 7.34 -15.05 11.98
C GLY A 60 7.63 -15.73 10.63
N LEU A 61 7.38 -15.07 9.49
CA LEU A 61 7.71 -15.63 8.18
C LEU A 61 9.23 -15.71 7.99
N THR A 62 9.67 -16.72 7.25
CA THR A 62 11.06 -16.90 6.84
C THR A 62 11.22 -16.69 5.33
N ALA A 63 12.45 -16.46 4.87
CA ALA A 63 12.73 -16.22 3.47
C ALA A 63 12.23 -17.37 2.57
N GLY A 64 11.49 -17.02 1.52
CA GLY A 64 10.89 -17.97 0.58
C GLY A 64 9.45 -18.38 0.90
N GLU A 65 8.94 -18.07 2.10
CA GLU A 65 7.54 -18.29 2.43
C GLU A 65 6.61 -17.31 1.73
N LYS A 66 5.36 -17.75 1.52
CA LYS A 66 4.29 -16.95 0.93
C LYS A 66 3.11 -16.95 1.87
N LYS A 67 2.49 -15.79 2.05
CA LYS A 67 1.28 -15.63 2.86
C LYS A 67 0.31 -14.69 2.17
N SER A 68 -0.97 -14.99 2.31
CA SER A 68 -2.06 -14.09 1.94
C SER A 68 -2.88 -13.82 3.19
N SER A 69 -3.16 -12.54 3.44
CA SER A 69 -3.93 -12.09 4.60
C SER A 69 -4.97 -11.10 4.12
N VAL A 70 -6.18 -11.19 4.66
CA VAL A 70 -7.20 -10.16 4.49
C VAL A 70 -6.98 -9.12 5.58
N ILE A 71 -6.86 -7.85 5.18
CA ILE A 71 -6.67 -6.74 6.11
C ILE A 71 -7.91 -5.85 6.03
N PRO A 72 -8.65 -5.65 7.15
CA PRO A 72 -9.79 -4.75 7.19
C PRO A 72 -9.41 -3.32 6.77
N ALA A 73 -10.36 -2.59 6.20
CA ALA A 73 -10.12 -1.24 5.69
C ALA A 73 -9.58 -0.30 6.80
N GLU A 74 -10.09 -0.42 8.02
CA GLU A 74 -9.68 0.34 9.21
C GLU A 74 -8.19 0.18 9.54
N LEU A 75 -7.57 -0.92 9.13
CA LEU A 75 -6.16 -1.24 9.36
C LEU A 75 -5.29 -1.05 8.11
N ALA A 76 -5.87 -0.60 7.00
CA ALA A 76 -5.20 -0.34 5.73
C ALA A 76 -5.38 1.12 5.29
N PHE A 77 -6.32 1.40 4.40
CA PHE A 77 -6.55 2.73 3.82
C PHE A 77 -7.65 3.56 4.53
N GLY A 78 -8.20 3.03 5.63
CA GLY A 78 -9.30 3.63 6.37
C GLY A 78 -10.68 3.36 5.74
N LEU A 79 -11.72 3.73 6.49
CA LEU A 79 -13.08 3.76 5.96
C LEU A 79 -13.28 5.01 5.09
N PRO A 80 -14.22 4.97 4.12
CA PRO A 80 -14.60 6.16 3.38
C PRO A 80 -14.95 7.30 4.34
N ASN A 81 -14.27 8.45 4.17
CA ASN A 81 -14.56 9.64 4.95
C ASN A 81 -15.53 10.54 4.16
N PRO A 82 -16.78 10.74 4.62
CA PRO A 82 -17.73 11.63 3.96
C PRO A 82 -17.22 13.07 3.83
N GLU A 83 -16.36 13.53 4.74
CA GLU A 83 -15.74 14.86 4.70
C GLU A 83 -14.75 15.02 3.55
N ASN A 84 -14.29 13.93 2.92
CA ASN A 84 -13.47 13.98 1.70
C ASN A 84 -14.33 14.15 0.42
N ILE A 85 -15.67 14.19 0.54
CA ILE A 85 -16.57 14.37 -0.61
C ILE A 85 -16.93 15.83 -0.75
N HIS A 86 -16.27 16.53 -1.67
CA HIS A 86 -16.48 17.97 -1.88
C HIS A 86 -17.30 18.22 -3.15
N ARG A 87 -18.14 19.25 -3.12
CA ARG A 87 -18.95 19.68 -4.26
C ARG A 87 -18.54 21.10 -4.66
N PHE A 88 -18.12 21.23 -5.91
CA PHE A 88 -17.71 22.51 -6.49
C PHE A 88 -18.63 22.88 -7.65
N ARG A 89 -18.82 24.19 -7.85
CA ARG A 89 -19.40 24.74 -9.07
C ARG A 89 -18.38 24.59 -10.19
N ARG A 90 -18.88 24.40 -11.42
CA ARG A 90 -18.01 24.18 -12.60
C ARG A 90 -16.92 25.24 -12.74
N HIS A 91 -17.27 26.52 -12.59
CA HIS A 91 -16.31 27.63 -12.73
C HIS A 91 -15.21 27.66 -11.66
N GLU A 92 -15.38 26.95 -10.54
CA GLU A 92 -14.35 26.84 -9.49
C GLU A 92 -13.24 25.85 -9.91
N ILE A 93 -13.56 24.90 -10.79
CA ILE A 93 -12.63 23.85 -11.27
C ILE A 93 -12.07 24.15 -12.66
N GLU A 94 -12.80 24.89 -13.51
CA GLU A 94 -12.35 25.28 -14.86
C GLU A 94 -10.91 25.84 -14.93
N PRO A 95 -10.45 26.69 -14.00
CA PRO A 95 -9.06 27.17 -14.01
C PRO A 95 -8.01 26.07 -13.82
N MET A 96 -8.35 24.98 -13.13
CA MET A 96 -7.43 23.86 -12.86
C MET A 96 -7.20 22.96 -14.08
N VAL A 97 -8.08 23.07 -15.08
CA VAL A 97 -8.06 22.27 -16.31
C VAL A 97 -7.97 23.16 -17.56
N ALA A 98 -7.56 24.42 -17.39
CA ALA A 98 -7.58 25.42 -18.46
C ALA A 98 -6.75 24.99 -19.69
N ASP A 99 -5.69 24.22 -19.49
CA ASP A 99 -4.83 23.70 -20.56
C ASP A 99 -5.47 22.55 -21.34
N GLN A 100 -6.50 21.90 -20.78
CA GLN A 100 -7.26 20.81 -21.39
C GLN A 100 -8.75 20.91 -21.01
N PRO A 101 -9.50 21.90 -21.51
CA PRO A 101 -10.87 22.17 -21.06
C PRO A 101 -11.85 21.02 -21.35
N ASP A 102 -11.57 20.21 -22.38
CA ASP A 102 -12.34 19.02 -22.73
C ASP A 102 -12.05 17.81 -21.81
N SER A 103 -11.10 17.93 -20.87
CA SER A 103 -10.74 16.85 -19.93
C SER A 103 -11.71 16.67 -18.77
N LEU A 104 -12.70 17.57 -18.61
CA LEU A 104 -13.73 17.47 -17.55
C LEU A 104 -14.66 16.27 -17.77
N ALA A 105 -14.21 15.12 -17.29
CA ALA A 105 -14.91 13.85 -17.34
C ALA A 105 -14.89 13.15 -15.97
N ALA A 106 -15.84 12.23 -15.76
CA ALA A 106 -15.84 11.38 -14.59
C ALA A 106 -14.56 10.53 -14.54
N GLY A 107 -13.89 10.49 -13.39
CA GLY A 107 -12.61 9.79 -13.22
C GLY A 107 -11.37 10.67 -13.45
N LEU A 108 -11.52 11.95 -13.81
CA LEU A 108 -10.40 12.90 -13.86
C LEU A 108 -9.73 13.01 -12.49
N MET A 109 -8.41 12.83 -12.46
CA MET A 109 -7.60 13.06 -11.26
C MET A 109 -7.16 14.53 -11.24
N LEU A 110 -7.55 15.23 -10.18
CA LEU A 110 -7.18 16.62 -9.93
C LEU A 110 -6.35 16.69 -8.65
N THR A 111 -5.26 17.45 -8.68
CA THR A 111 -4.44 17.70 -7.49
C THR A 111 -4.91 18.98 -6.82
N PHE A 112 -5.21 18.90 -5.53
CA PHE A 112 -5.53 20.05 -4.69
C PHE A 112 -4.37 20.27 -3.72
N ALA A 113 -4.07 21.54 -3.42
CA ALA A 113 -3.22 21.85 -2.27
C ALA A 113 -4.07 21.75 -0.99
N ASP A 114 -3.51 21.15 0.06
CA ASP A 114 -4.17 21.13 1.35
C ASP A 114 -4.28 22.56 1.89
N ALA A 115 -5.43 22.88 2.48
CA ALA A 115 -5.58 24.11 3.24
C ALA A 115 -4.98 23.83 4.62
N GLY A 116 -3.67 24.07 4.75
CA GLY A 116 -2.94 23.79 6.00
C GLY A 116 -3.54 24.42 7.26
#